data_AF-A0AA39H9V2-F1
#
_entry.id   AF-A0AA39H9V2-F1
#
_cell.length_a   1.000
_cell.length_b   1.000
_cell.length_c   1.000
_cell.angle_alpha   90.00
_cell.angle_beta   90.00
_cell.angle_gamma   90.00
#
_symmetry.space_group_name_H-M   'P 1'
#
loop_
_entity.id
_entity.type
_entity.pdbx_description
1 polymer ?
#
loop_
_entity_poly.entity_id
_entity_poly.type
_entity_poly.pdbx_seq_one_letter_code
_entity_poly.pdbx_strand_id
1 'polypeptide(L)'
;MTNLSTIDVWQKLDHIVAVCEELSNFNMSAFVALQNRDEIKYHLPSENLSDECIVLSIGVGLDINAEQALLKVQHHCKFIGSDPTVEGNQKLYETIGEFFPYAIGNESTEVESIIINGFDTQYRREKVKTMGFVNFIKKHVKQQLIDQIFFDAEYAEYRLFDYFLSGSSLSAAQIAVCQINVEVHDPSDVQMEEFVAFLRTLLQEQHYAFFKVFKPRRPRTPRRPRSSWRKAEGGYLPDIQSAAENSFVRLIAFQGADQRWGWLPWIGAYTDTPGTPSNDQLQWQWEDGMPMTYTNWCPMNPSGYWERCVQMLSDNCPICGNQFRMGCWNNIGCESQLPYVCKRPTN
;
A
#
# COMPACT_ATOMS: atom_id res chain seq x y z
N MET A 1 -7.26 16.87 17.76
CA MET A 1 -7.93 15.95 16.82
C MET A 1 -9.45 16.11 16.76
N THR A 2 -10.13 16.54 17.83
CA THR A 2 -11.60 16.61 17.90
C THR A 2 -12.28 17.56 16.91
N ASN A 3 -11.60 18.63 16.47
CA ASN A 3 -12.17 19.62 15.55
C ASN A 3 -11.75 19.45 14.08
N LEU A 4 -10.94 18.43 13.76
CA LEU A 4 -10.48 18.17 12.39
C LEU A 4 -11.52 17.33 11.63
N SER A 5 -11.65 17.53 10.32
CA SER A 5 -12.47 16.65 9.47
C SER A 5 -11.84 15.25 9.36
N THR A 6 -12.64 14.23 9.01
CA THR A 6 -12.16 12.86 8.78
C THR A 6 -11.03 12.82 7.76
N ILE A 7 -11.22 13.52 6.63
CA ILE A 7 -10.22 13.60 5.57
C ILE A 7 -8.93 14.30 6.02
N ASP A 8 -9.02 15.36 6.85
CA ASP A 8 -7.84 16.02 7.39
C ASP A 8 -7.05 15.10 8.33
N VAL A 9 -7.76 14.35 9.18
CA VAL A 9 -7.13 13.38 10.09
C VAL A 9 -6.40 12.31 9.28
N TRP A 10 -7.05 11.70 8.30
CA TRP A 10 -6.44 10.67 7.45
C TRP A 10 -5.23 11.20 6.66
N GLN A 11 -5.38 12.35 6.00
CA GLN A 11 -4.34 12.89 5.13
C GLN A 11 -3.11 13.36 5.89
N LYS A 12 -3.28 13.85 7.12
CA LYS A 12 -2.21 14.49 7.91
C LYS A 12 -1.85 13.70 9.17
N LEU A 13 -2.26 12.43 9.27
CA LEU A 13 -2.06 11.63 10.48
C LEU A 13 -0.59 11.60 10.93
N ASP A 14 0.33 11.42 9.98
CA ASP A 14 1.78 11.43 10.20
C ASP A 14 2.25 12.74 10.85
N HIS A 15 1.77 13.87 10.35
CA HIS A 15 2.10 15.18 10.91
C HIS A 15 1.45 15.41 12.28
N ILE A 16 0.18 15.00 12.45
CA ILE A 16 -0.55 15.12 13.71
C ILE A 16 0.17 14.34 14.81
N VAL A 17 0.56 13.09 14.53
CA VAL A 17 1.27 12.25 15.49
C VAL A 17 2.66 12.81 15.78
N ALA A 18 3.42 13.26 14.78
CA ALA A 18 4.73 13.87 15.01
C ALA A 18 4.67 15.08 15.97
N VAL A 19 3.64 15.94 15.84
CA VAL A 19 3.43 17.04 16.79
C VAL A 19 3.13 16.51 18.20
N CYS A 20 2.33 15.46 18.33
CA CYS A 20 2.07 14.83 19.63
C CYS A 20 3.34 14.21 20.24
N GLU A 21 4.21 13.61 19.43
CA GLU A 21 5.49 13.06 19.87
C GLU A 21 6.40 14.14 20.47
N GLU A 22 6.54 15.27 19.79
CA GLU A 22 7.31 16.43 20.26
C GLU A 22 6.79 16.98 21.59
N LEU A 23 5.47 16.91 21.81
CA LEU A 23 4.82 17.38 23.03
C LEU A 23 4.85 16.35 24.18
N SER A 24 5.11 15.07 23.88
CA SER A 24 4.87 13.97 24.83
C SER A 24 5.94 13.79 25.91
N ASN A 25 7.04 14.55 25.89
CA ASN A 25 8.24 14.33 26.72
C ASN A 25 8.81 12.89 26.68
N PHE A 26 8.29 12.04 25.80
CA PHE A 26 8.68 10.64 25.68
C PHE A 26 9.95 10.54 24.83
N ASN A 27 10.86 9.62 25.20
CA ASN A 27 12.09 9.42 24.44
C ASN A 27 11.81 8.69 23.12
N MET A 28 11.58 9.47 22.06
CA MET A 28 11.33 8.95 20.71
C MET A 28 12.49 8.12 20.12
N SER A 29 13.69 8.22 20.69
CA SER A 29 14.86 7.44 20.27
C SER A 29 14.91 6.04 20.90
N ALA A 30 14.03 5.76 21.87
CA ALA A 30 13.92 4.43 22.48
C ALA A 30 13.26 3.40 21.55
N PHE A 31 12.51 3.85 20.54
CA PHE A 31 11.93 2.98 19.53
C PHE A 31 13.01 2.43 18.59
N VAL A 32 13.01 1.12 18.42
CA VAL A 32 13.78 0.41 17.40
C VAL A 32 12.97 0.38 16.11
N ALA A 33 13.55 0.86 15.02
CA ALA A 33 12.99 0.74 13.69
C ALA A 33 13.29 -0.66 13.11
N LEU A 34 12.26 -1.31 12.59
CA LEU A 34 12.27 -2.65 12.02
C LEU A 34 11.83 -2.52 10.55
N GLN A 35 12.82 -2.50 9.66
CA GLN A 35 12.62 -2.23 8.24
C GLN A 35 12.06 -3.48 7.52
N ASN A 36 10.91 -3.31 6.86
CA ASN A 36 10.38 -4.22 5.84
C ASN A 36 10.65 -3.65 4.44
N ARG A 37 10.19 -4.29 3.37
CA ARG A 37 10.45 -3.87 1.98
C ARG A 37 9.82 -2.52 1.62
N ASP A 38 8.66 -2.20 2.17
CA ASP A 38 7.82 -1.07 1.80
C ASP A 38 7.44 -0.16 2.96
N GLU A 39 7.57 -0.65 4.19
CA GLU A 39 7.24 0.04 5.43
C GLU A 39 8.28 -0.15 6.54
N ILE A 40 8.07 0.56 7.64
CA ILE A 40 8.89 0.47 8.85
C ILE A 40 7.95 0.17 10.02
N LYS A 41 8.13 -0.98 10.65
CA LYS A 41 7.51 -1.31 11.94
C LYS A 41 8.40 -0.80 13.07
N TYR A 42 7.83 -0.51 14.23
CA TYR A 42 8.59 -0.01 15.38
C TYR A 42 8.34 -0.86 16.62
N HIS A 43 9.36 -1.03 17.43
CA HIS A 43 9.26 -1.72 18.71
C HIS A 43 9.92 -0.89 19.80
N LEU A 44 9.24 -0.76 20.95
CA LEU A 44 9.79 -0.18 22.15
C LEU A 44 10.27 -1.31 23.07
N PRO A 45 11.59 -1.51 23.24
CA PRO A 45 12.11 -2.56 24.12
C PRO A 45 11.72 -2.32 25.57
N SER A 46 11.36 -3.39 26.28
CA SER A 46 11.23 -3.38 27.74
C SER A 46 12.59 -3.61 28.41
N GLU A 47 12.87 -2.90 29.50
CA GLU A 47 14.05 -3.16 30.35
C GLU A 47 13.90 -4.46 31.16
N ASN A 48 12.65 -4.87 31.46
CA ASN A 48 12.34 -6.14 32.09
C ASN A 48 12.00 -7.16 31.00
N LEU A 49 13.00 -7.97 30.64
CA LEU A 49 12.83 -9.12 29.75
C LEU A 49 12.15 -10.23 30.56
N SER A 50 10.83 -10.33 30.45
CA SER A 50 10.10 -11.53 30.91
C SER A 50 10.56 -12.70 30.04
N ASP A 51 10.91 -13.84 30.64
CA ASP A 51 11.28 -15.04 29.88
C ASP A 51 10.13 -15.57 28.99
N GLU A 52 8.90 -15.07 29.17
CA GLU A 52 7.71 -15.46 28.42
C GLU A 52 7.07 -14.26 27.71
N CYS A 53 7.64 -13.79 26.60
CA CYS A 53 7.03 -12.79 25.73
C CYS A 53 6.53 -13.37 24.40
N ILE A 54 5.48 -12.76 23.84
CA ILE A 54 4.85 -13.18 22.58
C ILE A 54 4.96 -12.08 21.53
N VAL A 55 5.44 -12.48 20.35
CA VAL A 55 5.31 -11.70 19.11
C VAL A 55 4.33 -12.42 18.20
N LEU A 56 3.20 -11.77 17.91
CA LEU A 56 2.15 -12.30 17.04
C LEU A 56 2.13 -11.53 15.72
N SER A 57 2.37 -12.21 14.60
CA SER A 57 2.24 -11.64 13.26
C SER A 57 0.97 -12.17 12.60
N ILE A 58 0.10 -11.26 12.18
CA ILE A 58 -1.15 -11.57 11.48
C ILE A 58 -1.04 -11.00 10.07
N GLY A 59 -1.08 -11.91 9.10
CA GLY A 59 -0.70 -11.66 7.71
C GLY A 59 0.82 -11.50 7.60
N VAL A 60 1.45 -12.55 7.11
CA VAL A 60 2.92 -12.65 7.01
C VAL A 60 3.41 -12.04 5.70
N GLY A 61 2.60 -12.06 4.64
CA GLY A 61 2.83 -11.22 3.46
C GLY A 61 4.14 -11.50 2.69
N LEU A 62 4.74 -12.70 2.83
CA LEU A 62 6.02 -13.10 2.21
C LEU A 62 7.23 -12.19 2.55
N ASP A 63 7.10 -11.34 3.58
CA ASP A 63 8.17 -10.50 4.10
C ASP A 63 8.21 -10.59 5.63
N ILE A 64 9.29 -11.16 6.15
CA ILE A 64 9.51 -11.32 7.60
C ILE A 64 10.73 -10.53 8.10
N ASN A 65 11.17 -9.49 7.36
CA ASN A 65 12.38 -8.76 7.69
C ASN A 65 12.27 -8.05 9.06
N ALA A 66 11.12 -7.46 9.36
CA ALA A 66 10.86 -6.80 10.63
C ALA A 66 10.82 -7.79 11.80
N GLU A 67 10.23 -8.96 11.60
CA GLU A 67 10.14 -10.05 12.55
C GLU A 67 11.54 -10.62 12.83
N GLN A 68 12.36 -10.82 11.80
CA GLN A 68 13.76 -11.23 11.95
C GLN A 68 14.61 -10.16 12.65
N ALA A 69 14.36 -8.88 12.37
CA ALA A 69 15.02 -7.78 13.07
C ALA A 69 14.62 -7.75 14.55
N LEU A 70 13.33 -7.96 14.85
CA LEU A 70 12.83 -8.02 16.22
C LEU A 70 13.39 -9.23 16.96
N LEU A 71 13.51 -10.40 16.33
CA LEU A 71 14.12 -11.58 16.93
C LEU A 71 15.56 -11.33 17.39
N LYS A 72 16.32 -10.46 16.71
CA LYS A 72 17.68 -10.08 17.14
C LYS A 72 17.68 -9.22 18.40
N VAL A 73 16.61 -8.44 18.61
CA VAL A 73 16.46 -7.55 19.79
C VAL A 73 15.80 -8.31 20.95
N GLN A 74 14.81 -9.14 20.65
CA GLN A 74 13.94 -9.88 21.58
C GLN A 74 14.04 -11.39 21.34
N HIS A 75 15.26 -11.92 21.39
CA HIS A 75 15.55 -13.33 21.06
C HIS A 75 14.90 -14.37 21.99
N HIS A 76 14.39 -13.94 23.14
CA HIS A 76 13.69 -14.78 24.10
C HIS A 76 12.18 -14.86 23.83
N CYS A 77 11.62 -14.01 22.97
CA CYS A 77 10.19 -14.07 22.65
C CYS A 77 9.85 -15.24 21.76
N LYS A 78 8.64 -15.77 21.96
CA LYS A 78 8.02 -16.73 21.07
C LYS A 78 7.32 -16.00 19.92
N PHE A 79 7.73 -16.32 18.70
CA PHE A 79 7.12 -15.80 17.48
C PHE A 79 6.01 -16.76 17.00
N ILE A 80 4.84 -16.19 16.74
CA ILE A 80 3.67 -16.91 16.23
C ILE A 80 3.14 -16.14 15.02
N GLY A 81 3.04 -16.80 13.88
CA GLY A 81 2.57 -16.22 12.62
C GLY A 81 1.27 -16.85 12.18
N SER A 82 0.37 -16.07 11.61
CA SER A 82 -0.85 -16.56 10.99
C SER A 82 -1.04 -15.93 9.62
N ASP A 83 -1.23 -16.75 8.60
CA ASP A 83 -1.54 -16.30 7.25
C ASP A 83 -2.35 -17.38 6.52
N PRO A 84 -3.45 -17.05 5.80
CA PRO A 84 -4.19 -18.05 5.03
C PRO A 84 -3.40 -18.62 3.84
N THR A 85 -2.47 -17.84 3.26
CA THR A 85 -1.58 -18.29 2.19
C THR A 85 -0.42 -19.05 2.82
N VAL A 86 -0.41 -20.37 2.62
CA VAL A 86 0.64 -21.25 3.15
C VAL A 86 1.93 -21.17 2.34
N GLU A 87 1.79 -21.06 1.02
CA GLU A 87 2.90 -21.11 0.08
C GLU A 87 3.86 -19.94 0.28
N GLY A 88 5.15 -20.25 0.46
CA GLY A 88 6.18 -19.26 0.80
C GLY A 88 6.15 -18.85 2.27
N ASN A 89 5.00 -18.41 2.78
CA ASN A 89 4.86 -17.89 4.16
C ASN A 89 5.23 -18.92 5.22
N GLN A 90 4.74 -20.16 5.13
CA GLN A 90 5.04 -21.18 6.13
C GLN A 90 6.55 -21.41 6.24
N LYS A 91 7.19 -21.65 5.10
CA LYS A 91 8.63 -21.90 5.03
C LYS A 91 9.46 -20.72 5.55
N LEU A 92 9.02 -19.50 5.27
CA LEU A 92 9.69 -18.29 5.75
C LEU A 92 9.52 -18.15 7.27
N TYR A 93 8.30 -18.19 7.77
CA TYR A 93 8.00 -17.91 9.18
C TYR A 93 8.49 -19.01 10.12
N GLU A 94 8.48 -20.28 9.69
CA GLU A 94 9.02 -21.40 10.48
C GLU A 94 10.53 -21.30 10.75
N THR A 95 11.23 -20.37 10.10
CA THR A 95 12.64 -20.06 10.45
C THR A 95 12.80 -19.29 11.75
N ILE A 96 11.73 -18.65 12.23
CA ILE A 96 11.73 -17.80 13.44
C ILE A 96 10.70 -18.21 14.49
N GLY A 97 9.65 -18.96 14.13
CA GLY A 97 8.55 -19.26 15.04
C GLY A 97 7.56 -20.31 14.53
N GLU A 98 6.37 -20.35 15.14
CA GLU A 98 5.28 -21.25 14.72
C GLU A 98 4.38 -20.57 13.68
N PHE A 99 3.93 -21.31 12.66
CA PHE A 99 3.05 -20.80 11.61
C PHE A 99 1.68 -21.50 11.63
N PHE A 100 0.61 -20.72 11.45
CA PHE A 100 -0.76 -21.22 11.39
C PHE A 100 -1.50 -20.76 10.12
N PRO A 101 -2.16 -21.67 9.38
CA PRO A 101 -2.74 -21.38 8.07
C PRO A 101 -4.17 -20.81 8.19
N TYR A 102 -4.35 -19.70 8.92
CA TYR A 102 -5.65 -19.08 9.13
C TYR A 102 -5.62 -17.59 8.79
N ALA A 103 -6.68 -17.12 8.15
CA ALA A 103 -7.01 -15.70 8.17
C ALA A 103 -7.61 -15.35 9.54
N ILE A 104 -7.15 -14.27 10.16
CA ILE A 104 -7.71 -13.84 11.44
C ILE A 104 -8.85 -12.85 11.19
N GLY A 105 -10.02 -13.13 11.78
CA GLY A 105 -11.21 -12.32 11.59
C GLY A 105 -12.11 -12.32 12.83
N ASN A 106 -13.37 -11.89 12.65
CA ASN A 106 -14.34 -11.82 13.76
C ASN A 106 -14.91 -13.20 14.13
N GLU A 107 -15.10 -14.06 13.13
CA GLU A 107 -15.75 -15.35 13.29
C GLU A 107 -14.89 -16.48 12.70
N SER A 108 -15.16 -17.71 13.17
CA SER A 108 -14.48 -18.91 12.68
C SER A 108 -15.34 -19.58 11.60
N THR A 109 -15.21 -19.14 10.36
CA THR A 109 -16.01 -19.58 9.21
C THR A 109 -15.15 -19.68 7.95
N GLU A 110 -15.66 -20.24 6.86
CA GLU A 110 -15.02 -20.08 5.55
C GLU A 110 -15.58 -18.82 4.90
N VAL A 111 -14.71 -17.82 4.70
CA VAL A 111 -15.11 -16.51 4.16
C VAL A 111 -14.22 -16.18 2.97
N GLU A 112 -14.77 -15.48 1.99
CA GLU A 112 -13.94 -14.90 0.93
C GLU A 112 -13.09 -13.78 1.52
N SER A 113 -11.77 -13.90 1.37
CA SER A 113 -10.79 -12.89 1.75
C SER A 113 -9.90 -12.57 0.55
N ILE A 114 -9.30 -11.38 0.58
CA ILE A 114 -8.22 -11.05 -0.34
C ILE A 114 -6.98 -11.81 0.14
N ILE A 115 -6.30 -12.48 -0.79
CA ILE A 115 -5.02 -13.15 -0.57
C ILE A 115 -4.05 -12.80 -1.69
N ILE A 116 -2.76 -12.91 -1.40
CA ILE A 116 -1.70 -12.90 -2.40
C ILE A 116 -1.28 -14.33 -2.68
N ASN A 117 -1.19 -14.71 -3.95
CA ASN A 117 -0.62 -16.00 -4.36
C ASN A 117 0.91 -15.86 -4.54
N GLY A 118 1.68 -16.79 -3.97
CA GLY A 118 3.15 -16.78 -3.95
C GLY A 118 3.84 -16.89 -5.32
N PHE A 119 3.09 -17.14 -6.41
CA PHE A 119 3.65 -17.24 -7.77
C PHE A 119 3.56 -15.97 -8.61
N ASP A 120 2.52 -15.14 -8.43
CA ASP A 120 2.24 -14.02 -9.34
C ASP A 120 2.03 -12.67 -8.66
N THR A 121 2.14 -12.61 -7.32
CA THR A 121 1.94 -11.38 -6.52
C THR A 121 0.60 -10.69 -6.78
N GLN A 122 -0.38 -11.42 -7.34
CA GLN A 122 -1.71 -10.86 -7.62
C GLN A 122 -2.63 -11.06 -6.43
N TYR A 123 -3.31 -9.99 -6.08
CA TYR A 123 -4.44 -10.00 -5.16
C TYR A 123 -5.63 -10.75 -5.77
N ARG A 124 -6.05 -11.82 -5.12
CA ARG A 124 -7.21 -12.61 -5.52
C ARG A 124 -8.16 -12.77 -4.34
N ARG A 125 -9.46 -12.78 -4.63
CA ARG A 125 -10.46 -13.17 -3.63
C ARG A 125 -10.59 -14.67 -3.65
N GLU A 126 -10.23 -15.31 -2.55
CA GLU A 126 -10.33 -16.75 -2.38
C GLU A 126 -11.05 -17.09 -1.07
N LYS A 127 -11.65 -18.28 -1.02
CA LYS A 127 -12.25 -18.79 0.22
C LYS A 127 -11.14 -19.25 1.15
N VAL A 128 -10.99 -18.54 2.25
CA VAL A 128 -9.99 -18.84 3.28
C VAL A 128 -10.69 -19.34 4.54
N LYS A 129 -9.99 -20.21 5.28
CA LYS A 129 -10.41 -20.59 6.62
C LYS A 129 -10.11 -19.43 7.55
N THR A 130 -11.16 -18.79 8.06
CA THR A 130 -11.00 -17.75 9.07
C THR A 130 -11.05 -18.36 10.46
N MET A 131 -10.28 -17.78 11.38
CA MET A 131 -10.38 -18.05 12.81
C MET A 131 -10.66 -16.73 13.54
N GLY A 132 -11.64 -16.78 14.45
CA GLY A 132 -11.95 -15.65 15.32
C GLY A 132 -10.72 -15.25 16.14
N PHE A 133 -10.40 -13.96 16.21
CA PHE A 133 -9.15 -13.49 16.82
C PHE A 133 -8.94 -13.97 18.27
N VAL A 134 -9.96 -13.85 19.13
CA VAL A 134 -9.91 -14.35 20.52
C VAL A 134 -9.75 -15.88 20.56
N ASN A 135 -10.39 -16.61 19.64
CA ASN A 135 -10.29 -18.07 19.58
C ASN A 135 -8.87 -18.49 19.17
N PHE A 136 -8.28 -17.80 18.21
CA PHE A 136 -6.90 -18.02 17.81
C PHE A 136 -5.94 -17.85 18.98
N ILE A 137 -6.05 -16.74 19.72
CA ILE A 137 -5.20 -16.49 20.88
C ILE A 137 -5.38 -17.59 21.93
N LYS A 138 -6.61 -17.95 22.30
CA LYS A 138 -6.89 -18.99 23.29
C LYS A 138 -6.36 -20.36 22.88
N LYS A 139 -6.44 -20.71 21.59
CA LYS A 139 -6.10 -22.04 21.09
C LYS A 139 -4.62 -22.21 20.75
N HIS A 140 -4.01 -21.19 20.16
CA HIS A 140 -2.68 -21.27 19.55
C HIS A 140 -1.62 -20.46 20.31
N VAL A 141 -1.94 -19.24 20.75
CA VAL A 141 -1.02 -18.41 21.54
C VAL A 141 -0.94 -18.89 23.00
N LYS A 142 -2.10 -19.21 23.60
CA LYS A 142 -2.24 -19.74 24.96
C LYS A 142 -1.65 -18.85 26.06
N GLN A 143 -1.58 -17.54 25.82
CA GLN A 143 -1.20 -16.54 26.80
C GLN A 143 -2.18 -15.35 26.76
N GLN A 144 -2.34 -14.70 27.90
CA GLN A 144 -3.20 -13.53 28.06
C GLN A 144 -2.48 -12.23 27.78
N LEU A 145 -1.16 -12.18 27.93
CA LEU A 145 -0.34 -11.03 27.59
C LEU A 145 0.32 -11.27 26.23
N ILE A 146 0.17 -10.31 25.32
CA ILE A 146 0.84 -10.30 24.02
C ILE A 146 1.68 -9.04 23.92
N ASP A 147 3.00 -9.19 23.84
CA ASP A 147 3.95 -8.07 23.91
C ASP A 147 3.95 -7.25 22.62
N GLN A 148 3.87 -7.93 21.48
CA GLN A 148 3.90 -7.27 20.18
C GLN A 148 2.94 -7.96 19.21
N ILE A 149 2.11 -7.16 18.54
CA ILE A 149 1.38 -7.58 17.35
C ILE A 149 1.91 -6.83 16.13
N PHE A 150 2.15 -7.56 15.05
CA PHE A 150 2.29 -7.02 13.70
C PHE A 150 1.06 -7.43 12.91
N PHE A 151 0.40 -6.44 12.32
CA PHE A 151 -0.91 -6.63 11.72
C PHE A 151 -0.94 -6.07 10.30
N ASP A 152 -1.03 -6.95 9.32
CA ASP A 152 -1.07 -6.63 7.89
C ASP A 152 -1.98 -7.65 7.19
N ALA A 153 -3.29 -7.43 7.24
CA ALA A 153 -4.30 -8.43 6.89
C ALA A 153 -5.15 -8.02 5.68
N GLU A 154 -4.57 -7.27 4.75
CA GLU A 154 -5.14 -6.97 3.42
C GLU A 154 -6.61 -6.53 3.49
N TYR A 155 -6.85 -5.36 4.10
CA TYR A 155 -8.17 -4.73 4.37
C TYR A 155 -8.96 -5.34 5.54
N ALA A 156 -8.55 -6.47 6.11
CA ALA A 156 -9.23 -7.03 7.27
C ALA A 156 -8.95 -6.24 8.57
N GLU A 157 -7.99 -5.30 8.57
CA GLU A 157 -7.64 -4.45 9.73
C GLU A 157 -8.86 -3.70 10.25
N TYR A 158 -9.65 -3.14 9.32
CA TYR A 158 -10.82 -2.31 9.61
C TYR A 158 -11.83 -3.04 10.49
N ARG A 159 -11.96 -4.35 10.34
CA ARG A 159 -12.89 -5.17 11.13
C ARG A 159 -12.35 -5.53 12.50
N LEU A 160 -11.03 -5.43 12.70
CA LEU A 160 -10.37 -5.83 13.94
C LEU A 160 -10.07 -4.66 14.88
N PHE A 161 -10.19 -3.41 14.42
CA PHE A 161 -9.99 -2.22 15.25
C PHE A 161 -10.79 -2.25 16.57
N ASP A 162 -12.05 -2.69 16.52
CA ASP A 162 -12.91 -2.77 17.71
C ASP A 162 -12.39 -3.71 18.80
N TYR A 163 -11.50 -4.65 18.48
CA TYR A 163 -10.89 -5.52 19.49
C TYR A 163 -9.94 -4.77 20.43
N PHE A 164 -9.42 -3.62 20.02
CA PHE A 164 -8.47 -2.83 20.81
C PHE A 164 -9.13 -1.73 21.65
N LEU A 165 -10.43 -1.52 21.48
CA LEU A 165 -11.23 -0.62 22.32
C LEU A 165 -11.60 -1.27 23.66
N SER A 166 -11.97 -0.45 24.64
CA SER A 166 -12.42 -0.89 25.94
C SER A 166 -13.76 -1.63 25.85
N GLY A 167 -13.92 -2.71 26.63
CA GLY A 167 -15.13 -3.54 26.57
C GLY A 167 -15.22 -4.46 25.36
N SER A 168 -14.14 -4.57 24.57
CA SER A 168 -14.06 -5.49 23.45
C SER A 168 -14.03 -6.96 23.86
N SER A 169 -14.08 -7.84 22.86
CA SER A 169 -13.94 -9.28 23.08
C SER A 169 -12.54 -9.70 23.56
N LEU A 170 -11.48 -8.92 23.30
CA LEU A 170 -10.16 -9.16 23.92
C LEU A 170 -10.22 -8.83 25.41
N SER A 171 -10.77 -7.67 25.77
CA SER A 171 -10.92 -7.25 27.17
C SER A 171 -11.79 -8.22 27.97
N ALA A 172 -12.93 -8.64 27.42
CA ALA A 172 -13.80 -9.66 28.03
C ALA A 172 -13.10 -11.01 28.20
N ALA A 173 -12.15 -11.35 27.32
CA ALA A 173 -11.33 -12.55 27.42
C ALA A 173 -10.08 -12.38 28.32
N GLN A 174 -9.91 -11.21 28.96
CA GLN A 174 -8.73 -10.84 29.75
C GLN A 174 -7.42 -10.97 28.96
N ILE A 175 -7.45 -10.60 27.68
CA ILE A 175 -6.27 -10.53 26.83
C ILE A 175 -5.80 -9.08 26.75
N ALA A 176 -4.53 -8.86 27.08
CA ALA A 176 -3.85 -7.56 27.01
C ALA A 176 -2.80 -7.59 25.90
N VAL A 177 -2.71 -6.49 25.15
CA VAL A 177 -1.72 -6.31 24.09
C VAL A 177 -0.88 -5.07 24.43
N CYS A 178 0.44 -5.20 24.49
CA CYS A 178 1.32 -4.10 24.89
C CYS A 178 1.62 -3.14 23.73
N GLN A 179 1.93 -3.68 22.54
CA GLN A 179 2.34 -2.90 21.37
C GLN A 179 1.72 -3.47 20.09
N ILE A 180 1.32 -2.59 19.19
CA ILE A 180 0.68 -2.96 17.92
C ILE A 180 1.31 -2.12 16.81
N ASN A 181 1.81 -2.78 15.77
CA ASN A 181 2.01 -2.15 14.47
C ASN A 181 0.91 -2.64 13.55
N VAL A 182 0.27 -1.72 12.84
CA VAL A 182 -0.79 -2.03 11.90
C VAL A 182 -0.53 -1.31 10.59
N GLU A 183 -0.54 -2.06 9.49
CA GLU A 183 -0.56 -1.52 8.14
C GLU A 183 -1.99 -1.21 7.73
N VAL A 184 -2.34 0.08 7.69
CA VAL A 184 -3.70 0.49 7.33
C VAL A 184 -3.77 0.76 5.83
N HIS A 185 -4.38 -0.17 5.09
CA HIS A 185 -4.58 -0.10 3.66
C HIS A 185 -5.41 1.13 3.22
N ASP A 186 -5.20 1.64 2.00
CA ASP A 186 -5.92 2.81 1.46
C ASP A 186 -7.47 2.65 1.58
N PRO A 187 -8.18 3.49 2.34
CA PRO A 187 -9.58 3.29 2.68
C PRO A 187 -10.55 3.75 1.59
N SER A 188 -11.72 3.13 1.53
CA SER A 188 -12.95 3.77 1.02
C SER A 188 -13.44 4.87 1.97
N ASP A 189 -14.39 5.71 1.53
CA ASP A 189 -14.95 6.78 2.38
C ASP A 189 -15.48 6.24 3.72
N VAL A 190 -16.15 5.09 3.70
CA VAL A 190 -16.70 4.43 4.90
C VAL A 190 -15.58 3.94 5.82
N GLN A 191 -14.57 3.27 5.27
CA GLN A 191 -13.42 2.78 6.04
C GLN A 191 -12.60 3.91 6.67
N MET A 192 -12.53 5.07 5.99
CA MET A 192 -11.88 6.25 6.51
C MET A 192 -12.61 6.80 7.73
N GLU A 193 -13.95 6.83 7.67
CA GLU A 193 -14.79 7.20 8.81
C GLU A 193 -14.63 6.22 9.97
N GLU A 194 -14.64 4.92 9.70
CA GLU A 194 -14.41 3.86 10.69
C GLU A 194 -13.05 4.02 11.39
N PHE A 195 -11.97 4.18 10.61
CA PHE A 195 -10.62 4.35 11.15
C PHE A 195 -10.49 5.61 12.01
N VAL A 196 -11.02 6.75 11.54
CA VAL A 196 -10.96 8.01 12.31
C VAL A 196 -11.83 7.95 13.56
N ALA A 197 -12.98 7.28 13.51
CA ALA A 197 -13.81 7.03 14.68
C ALA A 197 -13.07 6.17 15.70
N PHE A 198 -12.48 5.04 15.26
CA PHE A 198 -11.63 4.18 16.08
C PHE A 198 -10.49 4.97 16.75
N LEU A 199 -9.71 5.72 15.96
CA LEU A 199 -8.60 6.54 16.45
C LEU A 199 -9.05 7.52 17.54
N ARG A 200 -10.18 8.20 17.34
CA ARG A 200 -10.71 9.15 18.32
C ARG A 200 -11.13 8.46 19.62
N THR A 201 -11.84 7.34 19.51
CA THR A 201 -12.27 6.57 20.69
C THR A 201 -11.07 6.04 21.45
N LEU A 202 -10.08 5.45 20.76
CA LEU A 202 -8.88 4.90 21.39
C LEU A 202 -8.13 5.96 22.21
N LEU A 203 -8.01 7.18 21.66
CA LEU A 203 -7.36 8.31 22.33
C LEU A 203 -8.20 8.87 23.49
N GLN A 204 -9.53 8.85 23.38
CA GLN A 204 -10.43 9.26 24.46
C GLN A 204 -10.37 8.30 25.65
N GLU A 205 -10.27 7.01 25.38
CA GLU A 205 -10.13 5.97 26.40
C GLU A 205 -8.76 5.97 27.09
N GLN A 206 -7.76 6.63 26.49
CA GLN A 206 -6.38 6.70 27.00
C GLN A 206 -5.74 5.32 27.23
N HIS A 207 -6.23 4.30 26.54
CA HIS A 207 -5.73 2.93 26.65
C HIS A 207 -4.47 2.72 25.80
N TYR A 208 -4.41 3.36 24.62
CA TYR A 208 -3.25 3.35 23.73
C TYR A 208 -2.89 4.77 23.29
N ALA A 209 -1.63 4.96 22.93
CA ALA A 209 -1.13 6.16 22.28
C ALA A 209 -0.47 5.78 20.94
N PHE A 210 -0.58 6.67 19.96
CA PHE A 210 -0.02 6.46 18.62
C PHE A 210 1.35 7.12 18.50
N PHE A 211 2.30 6.37 17.97
CA PHE A 211 3.66 6.79 17.72
C PHE A 211 4.10 6.30 16.34
N LYS A 212 5.11 6.93 15.77
CA LYS A 212 5.88 6.47 14.62
C LYS A 212 5.04 6.11 13.40
N VAL A 213 4.08 6.96 13.06
CA VAL A 213 3.28 6.78 11.84
C VAL A 213 4.20 6.85 10.62
N PHE A 214 4.38 5.71 9.97
CA PHE A 214 5.03 5.64 8.66
C PHE A 214 3.97 5.85 7.59
N LYS A 215 4.08 6.97 6.87
CA LYS A 215 3.36 7.18 5.63
C LYS A 215 4.39 7.13 4.51
N PRO A 216 4.38 6.12 3.63
CA PRO A 216 5.29 6.12 2.50
C PRO A 216 5.08 7.43 1.78
N ARG A 217 6.15 8.22 1.64
CA ARG A 217 6.09 9.42 0.84
C ARG A 217 5.77 8.94 -0.56
N ARG A 218 4.51 9.09 -0.99
CA ARG A 218 4.21 9.07 -2.42
C ARG A 218 5.21 10.07 -3.01
N PRO A 219 6.14 9.63 -3.88
CA PRO A 219 6.88 10.57 -4.68
C PRO A 219 5.86 11.59 -5.17
N ARG A 220 6.11 12.89 -4.99
CA ARG A 220 5.32 13.89 -5.69
C ARG A 220 5.33 13.43 -7.14
N THR A 221 4.21 12.92 -7.65
CA THR A 221 4.13 12.44 -9.03
C THR A 221 4.49 13.65 -9.87
N PRO A 222 5.66 13.64 -10.54
CA PRO A 222 6.13 14.86 -11.16
C PRO A 222 5.09 15.26 -12.21
N ARG A 223 4.86 16.56 -12.39
CA ARG A 223 4.24 17.01 -13.65
C ARG A 223 5.05 16.43 -14.80
N ARG A 224 4.42 16.21 -15.96
CA ARG A 224 5.11 15.78 -17.19
C ARG A 224 6.44 16.53 -17.27
N PRO A 225 7.60 15.86 -17.25
CA PRO A 225 8.86 16.56 -17.09
C PRO A 225 9.04 17.57 -18.24
N ARG A 226 9.83 18.63 -18.03
CA ARG A 226 10.13 19.54 -19.15
C ARG A 226 11.13 18.85 -20.09
N SER A 227 10.99 19.08 -21.39
CA SER A 227 11.89 18.52 -22.41
C SER A 227 13.36 18.87 -22.16
N SER A 228 13.64 20.01 -21.50
CA SER A 228 14.99 20.42 -21.11
C SER A 228 15.62 19.56 -20.02
N TRP A 229 14.85 19.11 -19.03
CA TRP A 229 15.35 18.27 -17.93
C TRP A 229 15.69 16.86 -18.43
N ARG A 230 14.82 16.28 -19.26
CA ARG A 230 15.02 14.95 -19.85
C ARG A 230 16.30 14.86 -20.71
N LYS A 231 16.55 15.89 -21.52
CA LYS A 231 17.78 16.01 -22.31
C LYS A 231 19.05 16.06 -21.43
N ALA A 232 18.96 16.64 -20.23
CA ALA A 232 20.08 16.67 -19.28
C ALA A 232 20.38 15.28 -18.66
N GLU A 233 19.34 14.45 -18.47
CA GLU A 233 19.45 13.07 -17.97
C GLU A 233 19.71 12.02 -19.07
N GLY A 234 19.84 12.45 -20.33
CA GLY A 234 20.14 11.58 -21.47
C GLY A 234 19.00 10.61 -21.84
N GLY A 235 17.74 10.97 -21.56
CA GLY A 235 16.56 10.17 -21.89
C GLY A 235 15.38 11.01 -22.38
N TYR A 236 14.33 10.37 -22.88
CA TYR A 236 13.08 10.98 -23.35
C TYR A 236 11.88 10.21 -22.79
N LEU A 237 10.68 10.78 -22.79
CA LEU A 237 9.48 9.95 -22.66
C LEU A 237 9.39 9.02 -23.87
N PRO A 238 8.91 7.77 -23.71
CA PRO A 238 8.96 6.78 -24.77
C PRO A 238 8.10 7.22 -25.96
N ASP A 239 8.72 7.24 -27.13
CA ASP A 239 8.03 7.01 -28.39
C ASP A 239 7.74 5.51 -28.54
N ILE A 240 6.55 5.18 -29.05
CA ILE A 240 6.09 3.81 -29.23
C ILE A 240 5.83 3.57 -30.71
N GLN A 241 6.69 2.79 -31.33
CA GLN A 241 6.71 2.54 -32.77
C GLN A 241 6.07 1.20 -33.16
N SER A 242 5.75 0.35 -32.18
CA SER A 242 5.14 -0.96 -32.45
C SER A 242 4.28 -1.47 -31.30
N ALA A 243 3.46 -2.47 -31.60
CA ALA A 243 2.72 -3.20 -30.57
C ALA A 243 3.62 -3.87 -29.53
N ALA A 244 4.81 -4.36 -29.95
CA ALA A 244 5.79 -4.98 -29.05
C ALA A 244 6.36 -3.96 -28.06
N GLU A 245 6.73 -2.76 -28.54
CA GLU A 245 7.17 -1.66 -27.67
C GLU A 245 6.04 -1.21 -26.74
N ASN A 246 4.80 -1.13 -27.24
CA ASN A 246 3.65 -0.78 -26.41
C ASN A 246 3.46 -1.78 -25.26
N SER A 247 3.54 -3.08 -25.55
CA SER A 247 3.48 -4.13 -24.55
C SER A 247 4.64 -4.04 -23.55
N PHE A 248 5.85 -3.72 -24.01
CA PHE A 248 7.01 -3.56 -23.14
C PHE A 248 6.87 -2.37 -22.19
N VAL A 249 6.48 -1.20 -22.69
CA VAL A 249 6.22 -0.01 -21.86
C VAL A 249 5.09 -0.29 -20.86
N ARG A 250 4.03 -0.99 -21.26
CA ARG A 250 2.96 -1.41 -20.35
C ARG A 250 3.46 -2.32 -19.23
N LEU A 251 4.36 -3.25 -19.52
CA LEU A 251 4.93 -4.14 -18.49
C LEU A 251 5.78 -3.35 -17.49
N ILE A 252 6.58 -2.39 -17.96
CA ILE A 252 7.33 -1.48 -17.07
C ILE A 252 6.37 -0.65 -16.21
N ALA A 253 5.32 -0.09 -16.83
CA ALA A 253 4.30 0.68 -16.12
C ALA A 253 3.65 -0.14 -14.99
N PHE A 254 3.29 -1.39 -15.28
CA PHE A 254 2.68 -2.31 -14.34
C PHE A 254 3.64 -2.74 -13.23
N GLN A 255 4.91 -3.05 -13.56
CA GLN A 255 5.93 -3.41 -12.56
C GLN A 255 6.33 -2.23 -11.67
N GLY A 256 6.33 -1.01 -12.22
CA GLY A 256 6.55 0.21 -11.45
C GLY A 256 5.36 0.57 -10.55
N ALA A 257 4.19 -0.06 -10.74
CA ALA A 257 2.96 0.21 -10.01
C ALA A 257 2.86 -0.46 -8.62
N ASP A 258 4.00 -0.84 -8.01
CA ASP A 258 4.12 -0.73 -6.54
C ASP A 258 3.52 0.63 -6.15
N GLN A 259 2.69 0.68 -5.10
CA GLN A 259 1.84 1.80 -4.68
C GLN A 259 2.52 3.18 -4.65
N ARG A 260 3.85 3.22 -4.79
CA ARG A 260 4.73 4.37 -4.98
C ARG A 260 4.62 5.11 -6.32
N TRP A 261 4.34 4.49 -7.49
CA TRP A 261 4.43 5.22 -8.77
C TRP A 261 3.14 5.33 -9.59
N GLY A 262 2.20 4.39 -9.51
CA GLY A 262 0.86 4.51 -10.14
C GLY A 262 0.76 3.94 -11.56
N TRP A 263 -0.48 3.65 -11.97
CA TRP A 263 -0.81 2.77 -13.11
C TRP A 263 -0.91 3.47 -14.48
N LEU A 264 -0.64 4.77 -14.54
CA LEU A 264 -1.03 5.65 -15.66
C LEU A 264 0.14 6.52 -16.17
N PRO A 265 1.27 5.95 -16.64
CA PRO A 265 2.44 6.77 -16.94
C PRO A 265 2.28 7.64 -18.17
N TRP A 266 2.89 8.82 -18.12
CA TRP A 266 3.16 9.64 -19.30
C TRP A 266 3.98 8.86 -20.33
N ILE A 267 3.57 8.99 -21.59
CA ILE A 267 4.36 8.61 -22.77
C ILE A 267 4.71 9.86 -23.57
N GLY A 268 5.57 9.73 -24.59
CA GLY A 268 6.13 10.87 -25.31
C GLY A 268 5.17 11.61 -26.25
N ALA A 269 3.96 11.10 -26.44
CA ALA A 269 3.01 11.67 -27.37
C ALA A 269 2.37 12.96 -26.82
N TYR A 270 2.27 13.96 -27.69
CA TYR A 270 1.60 15.23 -27.40
C TYR A 270 1.09 15.87 -28.69
N THR A 271 0.31 16.94 -28.56
CA THR A 271 -0.09 17.79 -29.69
C THR A 271 0.00 19.27 -29.32
N ASP A 272 0.52 20.07 -30.24
CA ASP A 272 0.60 21.54 -30.16
C ASP A 272 -0.30 22.23 -31.19
N THR A 273 -1.25 21.48 -31.78
CA THR A 273 -2.23 22.00 -32.76
C THR A 273 -2.91 23.26 -32.21
N PRO A 274 -2.78 24.44 -32.85
CA PRO A 274 -3.26 25.68 -32.26
C PRO A 274 -4.78 25.76 -32.20
N GLY A 275 -5.30 26.56 -31.26
CA GLY A 275 -6.73 26.87 -31.14
C GLY A 275 -7.57 25.75 -30.51
N THR A 276 -8.84 25.68 -30.90
CA THR A 276 -9.84 24.72 -30.39
C THR A 276 -10.29 23.76 -31.49
N PRO A 277 -9.38 22.95 -32.06
CA PRO A 277 -9.70 22.04 -33.15
C PRO A 277 -10.69 20.96 -32.68
N SER A 278 -11.42 20.38 -33.63
CA SER A 278 -12.11 19.11 -33.36
C SER A 278 -11.09 17.99 -33.17
N ASN A 279 -11.46 16.91 -32.46
CA ASN A 279 -10.50 15.87 -32.07
C ASN A 279 -9.81 15.19 -33.27
N ASP A 280 -10.50 15.08 -34.39
CA ASP A 280 -10.01 14.52 -35.66
C ASP A 280 -8.98 15.42 -36.37
N GLN A 281 -8.90 16.69 -35.99
CA GLN A 281 -7.93 17.65 -36.53
C GLN A 281 -6.64 17.73 -35.69
N LEU A 282 -6.62 17.14 -34.49
CA LEU A 282 -5.45 17.11 -33.63
C LEU A 282 -4.31 16.31 -34.30
N GLN A 283 -3.19 16.97 -34.53
CA GLN A 283 -1.96 16.35 -35.03
C GLN A 283 -1.11 15.89 -33.85
N TRP A 284 -1.03 14.57 -33.66
CA TRP A 284 -0.23 13.96 -32.60
C TRP A 284 1.19 13.69 -33.07
N GLN A 285 2.16 13.92 -32.19
CA GLN A 285 3.57 13.75 -32.48
C GLN A 285 4.33 13.24 -31.25
N TRP A 286 5.47 12.58 -31.49
CA TRP A 286 6.40 12.16 -30.45
C TRP A 286 7.38 13.29 -30.12
N GLU A 287 7.73 13.44 -28.84
CA GLU A 287 8.65 14.50 -28.38
C GLU A 287 10.11 14.33 -28.80
N ASP A 288 10.49 13.14 -29.23
CA ASP A 288 11.81 12.83 -29.78
C ASP A 288 11.89 13.10 -31.30
N GLY A 289 10.78 13.47 -31.93
CA GLY A 289 10.67 13.76 -33.36
C GLY A 289 10.50 12.53 -34.25
N MET A 290 10.37 11.33 -33.67
CA MET A 290 10.09 10.12 -34.45
C MET A 290 8.69 10.21 -35.09
N PRO A 291 8.49 9.62 -36.27
CA PRO A 291 7.18 9.62 -36.92
C PRO A 291 6.16 8.81 -36.10
N MET A 292 4.92 9.27 -36.03
CA MET A 292 3.85 8.57 -35.30
C MET A 292 3.14 7.56 -36.20
N THR A 293 3.83 6.48 -36.57
CA THR A 293 3.29 5.42 -37.46
C THR A 293 2.46 4.36 -36.73
N TYR A 294 2.58 4.30 -35.40
CA TYR A 294 1.82 3.40 -34.54
C TYR A 294 0.98 4.22 -33.55
N THR A 295 -0.28 3.83 -33.37
CA THR A 295 -1.14 4.38 -32.32
C THR A 295 -1.91 3.29 -31.61
N ASN A 296 -2.19 3.47 -30.33
CA ASN A 296 -2.99 2.53 -29.54
C ASN A 296 -4.02 3.24 -28.67
N TRP A 297 -4.78 4.16 -29.25
CA TRP A 297 -5.80 4.91 -28.52
C TRP A 297 -6.85 4.00 -27.87
N CYS A 298 -7.26 4.37 -26.66
CA CYS A 298 -8.43 3.78 -26.03
C CYS A 298 -9.69 4.11 -26.83
N PRO A 299 -10.77 3.32 -26.70
CA PRO A 299 -12.08 3.71 -27.21
C PRO A 299 -12.43 5.14 -26.78
N MET A 300 -13.03 5.90 -27.70
CA MET A 300 -13.43 7.30 -27.50
C MET A 300 -12.28 8.30 -27.31
N ASN A 301 -11.03 7.87 -27.49
CA ASN A 301 -9.84 8.72 -27.46
C ASN A 301 -9.20 8.83 -28.85
N PRO A 302 -8.54 9.96 -29.15
CA PRO A 302 -8.39 11.14 -28.30
C PRO A 302 -9.70 11.93 -28.09
N SER A 303 -9.89 12.50 -26.90
CA SER A 303 -11.03 13.35 -26.52
C SER A 303 -10.59 14.77 -26.13
N GLY A 304 -11.48 15.77 -26.22
CA GLY A 304 -11.23 17.09 -25.62
C GLY A 304 -10.06 17.89 -26.21
N TYR A 305 -10.35 19.04 -26.83
CA TYR A 305 -9.33 19.90 -27.43
C TYR A 305 -8.34 20.56 -26.43
N TRP A 306 -8.54 20.39 -25.13
CA TRP A 306 -7.63 20.88 -24.07
C TRP A 306 -6.63 19.83 -23.60
N GLU A 307 -6.86 18.57 -23.96
CA GLU A 307 -6.10 17.41 -23.48
C GLU A 307 -4.95 17.14 -24.44
N ARG A 308 -3.81 17.79 -24.19
CA ARG A 308 -2.70 17.90 -25.15
C ARG A 308 -1.55 16.91 -24.94
N CYS A 309 -1.61 16.09 -23.90
CA CYS A 309 -0.58 15.11 -23.54
C CYS A 309 -1.18 13.72 -23.38
N VAL A 310 -0.36 12.67 -23.48
CA VAL A 310 -0.86 11.29 -23.54
C VAL A 310 -0.31 10.43 -22.41
N GLN A 311 -1.21 9.72 -21.71
CA GLN A 311 -0.88 8.69 -20.74
C GLN A 311 -1.21 7.30 -21.31
N MET A 312 -0.49 6.28 -20.85
CA MET A 312 -0.85 4.88 -21.08
C MET A 312 -1.68 4.35 -19.90
N LEU A 313 -2.78 3.63 -20.18
CA LEU A 313 -3.60 2.97 -19.16
C LEU A 313 -3.15 1.51 -18.98
N SER A 314 -2.61 1.14 -17.82
CA SER A 314 -2.06 -0.22 -17.61
C SER A 314 -3.02 -1.21 -16.92
N ASP A 315 -4.04 -0.72 -16.22
CA ASP A 315 -4.90 -1.51 -15.31
C ASP A 315 -6.41 -1.37 -15.58
N ASN A 316 -6.91 -0.14 -15.76
CA ASN A 316 -8.33 0.14 -15.88
C ASN A 316 -8.59 1.40 -16.72
N CYS A 317 -9.79 1.47 -17.30
CA CYS A 317 -10.35 2.65 -17.94
C CYS A 317 -11.86 2.73 -17.65
N PRO A 318 -12.29 3.56 -16.67
CA PRO A 318 -13.70 3.70 -16.32
C PRO A 318 -14.58 4.14 -17.49
N ILE A 319 -14.02 4.92 -18.42
CA ILE A 319 -14.73 5.48 -19.58
C ILE A 319 -14.86 4.44 -20.71
N CYS A 320 -13.94 3.47 -20.79
CA CYS A 320 -13.90 2.50 -21.87
C CYS A 320 -14.88 1.33 -21.69
N GLY A 321 -15.36 1.09 -20.46
CA GLY A 321 -16.20 -0.06 -20.13
C GLY A 321 -15.62 -1.38 -20.65
N ASN A 322 -16.47 -2.24 -21.23
CA ASN A 322 -16.07 -3.54 -21.79
C ASN A 322 -15.16 -3.45 -23.04
N GLN A 323 -14.92 -2.25 -23.57
CA GLN A 323 -14.05 -2.03 -24.73
C GLN A 323 -12.61 -1.67 -24.30
N PHE A 324 -12.32 -1.64 -23.00
CA PHE A 324 -10.98 -1.39 -22.50
C PHE A 324 -9.96 -2.41 -23.04
N ARG A 325 -8.82 -1.89 -23.52
CA ARG A 325 -7.67 -2.68 -23.95
C ARG A 325 -6.48 -2.27 -23.11
N MET A 326 -5.87 -3.22 -22.39
CA MET A 326 -4.70 -2.92 -21.56
C MET A 326 -3.57 -2.30 -22.39
N GLY A 327 -2.96 -1.24 -21.87
CA GLY A 327 -1.91 -0.49 -22.55
C GLY A 327 -2.42 0.45 -23.65
N CYS A 328 -3.74 0.70 -23.74
CA CYS A 328 -4.27 1.73 -24.61
C CYS A 328 -4.01 3.14 -24.06
N TRP A 329 -4.11 4.14 -24.93
CA TRP A 329 -3.71 5.51 -24.63
C TRP A 329 -4.91 6.42 -24.40
N ASN A 330 -4.78 7.30 -23.42
CA ASN A 330 -5.76 8.34 -23.11
C ASN A 330 -5.04 9.69 -23.19
N ASN A 331 -5.61 10.67 -23.87
CA ASN A 331 -5.09 12.02 -23.77
C ASN A 331 -5.71 12.74 -22.57
N ILE A 332 -4.92 13.59 -21.93
CA ILE A 332 -5.31 14.36 -20.74
C ILE A 332 -4.56 15.68 -20.72
N GLY A 333 -5.00 16.62 -19.88
CA GLY A 333 -4.30 17.88 -19.64
C GLY A 333 -2.86 17.66 -19.18
N CYS A 334 -1.90 18.36 -19.80
CA CYS A 334 -0.47 18.20 -19.52
C CYS A 334 -0.05 18.56 -18.08
N GLU A 335 -0.90 19.27 -17.35
CA GLU A 335 -0.66 19.67 -15.95
C GLU A 335 -0.96 18.55 -14.95
N SER A 336 -1.50 17.41 -15.41
CA SER A 336 -1.77 16.23 -14.59
C SER A 336 -0.50 15.70 -13.93
N GLN A 337 -0.63 15.26 -12.68
CA GLN A 337 0.45 14.71 -11.88
C GLN A 337 0.43 13.19 -11.99
N LEU A 338 1.24 12.65 -12.90
CA LEU A 338 1.29 11.22 -13.22
C LEU A 338 2.73 10.72 -13.16
N PRO A 339 2.95 9.41 -12.92
CA PRO A 339 4.24 8.79 -13.20
C PRO A 339 4.64 8.96 -14.67
N TYR A 340 5.86 8.56 -15.00
CA TYR A 340 6.34 8.50 -16.37
C TYR A 340 7.30 7.34 -16.57
N VAL A 341 7.35 6.83 -17.81
CA VAL A 341 8.42 5.92 -18.26
C VAL A 341 9.42 6.75 -19.05
N CYS A 342 10.71 6.40 -18.99
CA CYS A 342 11.75 7.02 -19.81
C CYS A 342 12.37 5.97 -20.76
N LYS A 343 12.61 6.38 -22.00
CA LYS A 343 13.40 5.67 -23.01
C LYS A 343 14.77 6.33 -23.12
N ARG A 344 15.81 5.52 -23.19
CA ARG A 344 17.20 5.97 -23.41
C ARG A 344 17.76 5.27 -24.65
N PRO A 345 18.46 5.99 -25.55
CA PRO A 345 19.24 5.35 -26.60
C PRO A 345 20.35 4.50 -25.97
N THR A 346 20.60 3.32 -26.52
CA THR A 346 21.85 2.59 -26.25
C THR A 346 22.96 3.26 -27.05
N ASN A 347 23.93 3.86 -26.35
CA ASN A 347 25.16 4.37 -26.98
C ASN A 347 26.00 3.25 -27.59
#